data_AF-G0NF55-F1
#
_entry.id   AF-G0NF55-F1
#
_cell.length_a   1.000
_cell.length_b   1.000
_cell.length_c   1.000
_cell.angle_alpha   90.00
_cell.angle_beta   90.00
_cell.angle_gamma   90.00
#
_symmetry.space_group_name_H-M   'P 1'
#
loop_
_entity.id
_entity.type
_entity.pdbx_description
1 polymer ?
#
loop_
_entity_poly.entity_id
_entity_poly.type
_entity_poly.pdbx_seq_one_letter_code
_entity_poly.pdbx_strand_id
1 'polypeptide(L)'
;MIRNDNFLTTFCEDLRVILNQQASLLRKFDLAFEHYNFENQNNRIGSMELISAKIIDSLDNILKSRRIKFQVEEFEIEIMDQTRIPSILSQIDPRKLKKITLASAELRAREPLKIEELEDLDQWKNAKVLEVYQFKVIKPIKSFLRFEEVNIVLEAISEVDMLFLRQSFLRFSHLKSFKIHSKCLQGSLNLMKLFGQSYDDSDENGSKRRRWFYSIPKREHEVLMIHYDFYSCIHYYIVNPTHVPRNAILLNNK
;
A
#
# COMPACT_ATOMS: atom_id res chain seq x y z
N MET A 1 21.61 3.96 32.16
CA MET A 1 20.43 3.07 32.17
C MET A 1 19.20 3.92 32.41
N ILE A 2 18.49 4.31 31.34
CA ILE A 2 17.18 4.95 31.47
C ILE A 2 16.17 3.82 31.71
N ARG A 3 15.43 3.85 32.82
CA ARG A 3 14.36 2.89 33.11
C ARG A 3 13.32 2.94 31.98
N ASN A 4 12.96 1.77 31.45
CA ASN A 4 12.03 1.60 30.31
C ASN A 4 10.67 2.30 30.48
N ASP A 5 10.17 2.52 31.69
CA ASP A 5 8.89 3.20 31.89
C ASP A 5 8.93 4.71 31.60
N ASN A 6 10.12 5.32 31.68
CA ASN A 6 10.26 6.77 31.49
C ASN A 6 10.13 7.15 30.02
N PHE A 7 10.81 6.43 29.10
CA PHE A 7 10.85 6.85 27.71
C PHE A 7 9.49 6.79 27.01
N LEU A 8 8.68 5.75 27.26
CA LEU A 8 7.36 5.63 26.63
C LEU A 8 6.43 6.74 27.10
N THR A 9 6.46 7.03 28.39
CA THR A 9 5.61 8.07 28.97
C THR A 9 6.02 9.44 28.45
N THR A 10 7.32 9.75 28.48
CA THR A 10 7.87 10.98 27.88
C THR A 10 7.52 11.09 26.40
N PHE A 11 7.72 10.02 25.61
CA PHE A 11 7.37 10.00 24.20
C PHE A 11 5.88 10.30 23.97
N CYS A 12 4.99 9.65 24.71
CA CYS A 12 3.55 9.86 24.58
C CYS A 12 3.13 11.29 24.99
N GLU A 13 3.76 11.86 26.02
CA GLU A 13 3.54 13.25 26.43
C GLU A 13 4.01 14.24 25.37
N ASP A 14 5.21 14.04 24.81
CA ASP A 14 5.76 14.87 23.74
C ASP A 14 4.90 14.76 22.48
N LEU A 15 4.52 13.54 22.09
CA LEU A 15 3.62 13.30 20.95
C LEU A 15 2.28 14.01 21.15
N ARG A 16 1.72 13.98 22.37
CA ARG A 16 0.49 14.70 22.70
C ARG A 16 0.67 16.20 22.54
N VAL A 17 1.78 16.77 22.99
CA VAL A 17 2.06 18.21 22.84
C VAL A 17 2.18 18.58 21.36
N ILE A 18 2.99 17.82 20.60
CA ILE A 18 3.23 18.06 19.16
C ILE A 18 1.93 18.00 18.36
N LEU A 19 1.14 16.93 18.52
CA LEU A 19 -0.08 16.74 17.74
C LEU A 19 -1.19 17.72 18.12
N ASN A 20 -1.29 18.15 19.38
CA ASN A 20 -2.26 19.15 19.81
C ASN A 20 -1.89 20.57 19.35
N GLN A 21 -0.61 20.85 19.15
CA GLN A 21 -0.12 22.14 18.66
C GLN A 21 -0.01 22.21 17.14
N GLN A 22 -0.59 21.24 16.42
CA GLN A 22 -0.57 21.24 14.95
C GLN A 22 -1.28 22.49 14.39
N ALA A 23 -0.48 23.47 13.94
CA ALA A 23 -0.96 24.72 13.37
C ALA A 23 -1.13 24.67 11.84
N SER A 24 -0.58 23.65 11.16
CA SER A 24 -0.56 23.55 9.71
C SER A 24 -0.78 22.12 9.21
N LEU A 25 -1.12 22.00 7.92
CA LEU A 25 -1.28 20.72 7.25
C LEU A 25 0.07 19.98 7.23
N LEU A 26 0.10 18.79 7.82
CA LEU A 26 1.28 17.93 7.81
C LEU A 26 1.38 17.19 6.47
N ARG A 27 2.56 17.20 5.84
CA ARG A 27 2.78 16.45 4.60
C ARG A 27 2.70 14.94 4.82
N LYS A 28 3.48 14.42 5.76
CA LYS A 28 3.54 12.99 6.09
C LYS A 28 3.56 12.80 7.61
N PHE A 29 2.73 11.89 8.09
CA PHE A 29 2.85 11.28 9.40
C PHE A 29 3.23 9.82 9.22
N ASP A 30 4.25 9.38 9.93
CA ASP A 30 4.81 8.03 9.81
C ASP A 30 5.11 7.51 11.21
N LEU A 31 4.47 6.40 11.56
CA LEU A 31 4.71 5.69 12.81
C LEU A 31 5.10 4.25 12.48
N ALA A 32 6.40 3.99 12.50
CA ALA A 32 7.00 2.70 12.22
C ALA A 32 7.74 2.13 13.45
N PHE A 33 7.84 0.80 13.51
CA PHE A 33 8.52 0.05 14.56
C PHE A 33 9.66 -0.76 13.93
N GLU A 34 10.83 -0.13 13.72
CA GLU A 34 11.99 -0.65 12.96
C GLU A 34 12.72 -1.90 13.54
N HIS A 35 12.10 -2.71 14.40
CA HIS A 35 12.78 -3.74 15.18
C HIS A 35 12.26 -5.17 15.04
N TYR A 36 11.33 -5.45 14.12
CA TYR A 36 10.87 -6.83 13.86
C TYR A 36 11.85 -7.69 13.04
N ASN A 37 13.04 -7.18 12.73
CA ASN A 37 14.03 -7.80 11.85
C ASN A 37 15.03 -8.77 12.51
N PHE A 38 14.84 -9.19 13.77
CA PHE A 38 15.74 -10.18 14.37
C PHE A 38 15.00 -11.47 14.75
N GLU A 39 15.24 -12.52 13.96
CA GLU A 39 14.75 -13.90 14.09
C GLU A 39 15.11 -14.61 15.42
N ASN A 40 15.60 -13.91 16.44
CA ASN A 40 16.02 -14.52 17.69
C ASN A 40 15.74 -13.61 18.89
N GLN A 41 14.54 -13.71 19.46
CA GLN A 41 14.32 -13.75 20.92
C GLN A 41 12.83 -13.83 21.25
N ASN A 42 12.36 -15.04 21.63
CA ASN A 42 11.00 -15.29 22.13
C ASN A 42 10.59 -14.40 23.32
N ASN A 43 11.54 -13.74 23.99
CA ASN A 43 11.28 -12.83 25.11
C ASN A 43 11.12 -11.34 24.71
N ARG A 44 11.44 -10.93 23.47
CA ARG A 44 11.34 -9.52 23.02
C ARG A 44 10.02 -9.18 22.33
N ILE A 45 9.33 -10.18 21.80
CA ILE A 45 8.05 -10.02 21.09
C ILE A 45 6.99 -9.43 22.03
N GLY A 46 6.82 -10.02 23.22
CA GLY A 46 5.84 -9.52 24.19
C GLY A 46 6.13 -8.10 24.68
N SER A 47 7.40 -7.72 24.86
CA SER A 47 7.74 -6.34 25.25
C SER A 47 7.47 -5.31 24.16
N MET A 48 7.72 -5.66 22.89
CA MET A 48 7.47 -4.75 21.76
C MET A 48 5.99 -4.63 21.43
N GLU A 49 5.22 -5.70 21.61
CA GLU A 49 3.75 -5.67 21.51
C GLU A 49 3.14 -4.73 22.55
N LEU A 50 3.63 -4.78 23.80
CA LEU A 50 3.19 -3.85 24.84
C LEU A 50 3.58 -2.39 24.52
N ILE A 51 4.78 -2.18 23.97
CA ILE A 51 5.25 -0.85 23.56
C ILE A 51 4.39 -0.29 22.42
N SER A 52 4.18 -1.08 21.36
CA SER A 52 3.40 -0.67 20.20
C SER A 52 1.95 -0.40 20.60
N ALA A 53 1.34 -1.29 21.39
CA ALA A 53 0.00 -1.10 21.92
C ALA A 53 -0.12 0.20 22.72
N LYS A 54 0.81 0.48 23.64
CA LYS A 54 0.79 1.73 24.43
C LYS A 54 0.92 2.98 23.55
N ILE A 55 1.78 2.95 22.53
CA ILE A 55 1.97 4.07 21.61
C ILE A 55 0.71 4.27 20.73
N ILE A 56 0.14 3.19 20.21
CA ILE A 56 -1.06 3.20 19.37
C ILE A 56 -2.27 3.69 20.17
N ASP A 57 -2.48 3.17 21.38
CA ASP A 57 -3.56 3.62 22.27
C ASP A 57 -3.37 5.09 22.67
N SER A 58 -2.13 5.53 22.91
CA SER A 58 -1.83 6.94 23.16
C SER A 58 -2.17 7.80 21.95
N LEU A 59 -1.76 7.39 20.74
CA LEU A 59 -2.07 8.09 19.49
C LEU A 59 -3.60 8.20 19.31
N ASP A 60 -4.33 7.10 19.42
CA ASP A 60 -5.79 7.07 19.27
C ASP A 60 -6.48 8.01 20.26
N ASN A 61 -6.08 7.99 21.54
CA ASN A 61 -6.60 8.88 22.56
C ASN A 61 -6.28 10.36 22.29
N ILE A 62 -5.05 10.66 21.87
CA ILE A 62 -4.64 12.02 21.49
C ILE A 62 -5.54 12.50 20.34
N LEU A 63 -5.67 11.72 19.28
CA LEU A 63 -6.44 12.11 18.10
C LEU A 63 -7.93 12.30 18.42
N LYS A 64 -8.54 11.42 19.21
CA LYS A 64 -9.93 11.54 19.67
C LYS A 64 -10.17 12.77 20.55
N SER A 65 -9.19 13.17 21.35
CA SER A 65 -9.31 14.33 22.24
C SER A 65 -9.26 15.67 21.52
N ARG A 66 -8.84 15.69 20.26
CA ARG A 66 -8.68 16.92 19.49
C ARG A 66 -10.02 17.47 19.04
N ARG A 67 -10.19 18.79 19.17
CA ARG A 67 -11.35 19.52 18.64
C ARG A 67 -11.42 19.49 17.11
N ILE A 68 -10.27 19.42 16.45
CA ILE A 68 -10.14 19.41 14.98
C ILE A 68 -9.48 18.10 14.57
N LYS A 69 -10.06 17.44 13.56
CA LYS A 69 -9.50 16.23 12.95
C LYS A 69 -8.05 16.45 12.51
N PHE A 70 -7.24 15.42 12.63
CA PHE A 70 -5.83 15.44 12.27
C PHE A 70 -5.65 15.80 10.79
N GLN A 71 -4.89 16.87 10.52
CA GLN A 71 -4.70 17.39 9.17
C GLN A 71 -3.40 16.81 8.59
N VAL A 72 -3.49 15.77 7.77
CA VAL A 72 -2.30 15.15 7.14
C VAL A 72 -2.60 14.73 5.70
N GLU A 73 -1.61 14.83 4.81
CA GLU A 73 -1.75 14.39 3.41
C GLU A 73 -1.40 12.91 3.22
N GLU A 74 -0.33 12.43 3.87
CA GLU A 74 0.12 11.04 3.81
C GLU A 74 0.17 10.45 5.22
N PHE A 75 -0.63 9.42 5.46
CA PHE A 75 -0.69 8.74 6.76
C PHE A 75 -0.16 7.32 6.64
N GLU A 76 0.88 7.03 7.41
CA GLU A 76 1.54 5.73 7.46
C GLU A 76 1.60 5.24 8.91
N ILE A 77 1.19 3.98 9.10
CA ILE A 77 1.21 3.33 10.41
C ILE A 77 1.55 1.85 10.28
N GLU A 78 2.54 1.43 11.07
CA GLU A 78 2.75 0.02 11.40
C GLU A 78 1.89 -0.35 12.60
N ILE A 79 1.22 -1.51 12.55
CA ILE A 79 0.33 -1.92 13.64
C ILE A 79 0.26 -3.44 13.80
N MET A 80 0.15 -3.89 15.05
CA MET A 80 -0.07 -5.30 15.41
C MET A 80 -1.55 -5.61 15.52
N ASP A 81 -2.27 -4.86 16.36
CA ASP A 81 -3.72 -4.97 16.51
C ASP A 81 -4.44 -4.09 15.48
N GLN A 82 -4.71 -4.67 14.31
CA GLN A 82 -5.41 -3.99 13.21
C GLN A 82 -6.81 -3.46 13.59
N THR A 83 -7.44 -3.94 14.68
CA THR A 83 -8.75 -3.46 15.12
C THR A 83 -8.76 -1.99 15.55
N ARG A 84 -7.58 -1.41 15.80
CA ARG A 84 -7.42 0.02 16.13
C ARG A 84 -7.40 0.92 14.90
N ILE A 85 -7.16 0.39 13.69
CA ILE A 85 -7.02 1.17 12.46
C ILE A 85 -8.27 2.03 12.19
N PRO A 86 -9.51 1.50 12.21
CA PRO A 86 -10.68 2.30 11.89
C PRO A 86 -10.85 3.49 12.84
N SER A 87 -10.58 3.28 14.13
CA SER A 87 -10.64 4.31 15.16
C SER A 87 -9.68 5.46 14.85
N ILE A 88 -8.40 5.16 14.62
CA ILE A 88 -7.37 6.15 14.33
C ILE A 88 -7.66 6.88 13.01
N LEU A 89 -7.94 6.13 11.95
CA LEU A 89 -8.18 6.67 10.61
C LEU A 89 -9.39 7.60 10.60
N SER A 90 -10.45 7.29 11.36
CA SER A 90 -11.66 8.13 11.44
C SER A 90 -11.41 9.54 11.99
N GLN A 91 -10.32 9.73 12.74
CA GLN A 91 -9.91 11.02 13.33
C GLN A 91 -9.10 11.91 12.38
N ILE A 92 -8.77 11.44 11.18
CA ILE A 92 -8.04 12.21 10.15
C ILE A 92 -9.02 13.01 9.28
N ASP A 93 -8.67 14.21 8.84
CA ASP A 93 -9.52 14.98 7.92
C ASP A 93 -9.53 14.34 6.52
N PRO A 94 -10.67 13.79 6.07
CA PRO A 94 -10.76 13.05 4.82
C PRO A 94 -10.60 13.94 3.58
N ARG A 95 -10.65 15.28 3.72
CA ARG A 95 -10.46 16.21 2.60
C ARG A 95 -8.99 16.51 2.34
N LYS A 96 -8.13 16.23 3.31
CA LYS A 96 -6.69 16.47 3.22
C LYS A 96 -5.90 15.20 2.93
N LEU A 97 -6.40 14.07 3.43
CA LEU A 97 -5.75 12.78 3.25
C LEU A 97 -5.75 12.33 1.78
N LYS A 98 -4.55 12.12 1.25
CA LYS A 98 -4.30 11.66 -0.13
C LYS A 98 -3.79 10.22 -0.17
N LYS A 99 -2.98 9.81 0.81
CA LYS A 99 -2.34 8.49 0.84
C LYS A 99 -2.53 7.82 2.20
N ILE A 100 -2.90 6.55 2.15
CA ILE A 100 -2.97 5.65 3.30
C ILE A 100 -1.95 4.54 3.10
N THR A 101 -1.04 4.39 4.06
CA THR A 101 -0.13 3.25 4.16
C THR A 101 -0.41 2.48 5.44
N LEU A 102 -0.77 1.21 5.31
CA LEU A 102 -1.02 0.31 6.44
C LEU A 102 0.00 -0.84 6.39
N ALA A 103 0.81 -0.96 7.42
CA ALA A 103 1.84 -1.98 7.50
C ALA A 103 1.61 -2.85 8.74
N SER A 104 1.84 -4.15 8.63
CA SER A 104 1.87 -4.98 9.84
C SER A 104 3.21 -4.77 10.52
N ALA A 105 3.17 -4.51 11.81
CA ALA A 105 4.39 -4.49 12.60
C ALA A 105 5.03 -5.90 12.63
N GLU A 106 4.27 -6.99 12.52
CA GLU A 106 4.86 -8.32 12.32
C GLU A 106 5.38 -8.48 10.87
N LEU A 107 6.54 -9.12 10.69
CA LEU A 107 7.13 -9.38 9.35
C LEU A 107 6.14 -10.02 8.35
N ARG A 108 5.23 -10.84 8.86
CA ARG A 108 4.06 -11.34 8.15
C ARG A 108 2.90 -11.41 9.13
N ALA A 109 1.87 -10.60 8.89
CA ALA A 109 0.65 -10.67 9.68
C ALA A 109 0.07 -12.09 9.63
N ARG A 110 -0.38 -12.58 10.78
CA ARG A 110 -1.06 -13.88 10.89
C ARG A 110 -2.44 -13.84 10.24
N GLU A 111 -3.10 -12.70 10.35
CA GLU A 111 -4.43 -12.46 9.80
C GLU A 111 -4.38 -11.49 8.62
N PRO A 112 -5.27 -11.65 7.62
CA PRO A 112 -5.47 -10.64 6.58
C PRO A 112 -5.95 -9.31 7.16
N LEU A 113 -5.71 -8.22 6.42
CA LEU A 113 -6.26 -6.91 6.74
C LEU A 113 -7.79 -6.91 6.58
N LYS A 114 -8.52 -6.52 7.63
CA LYS A 114 -9.97 -6.38 7.66
C LYS A 114 -10.37 -5.04 7.03
N ILE A 115 -10.57 -5.06 5.72
CA ILE A 115 -10.87 -3.85 4.93
C ILE A 115 -12.33 -3.41 5.07
N GLU A 116 -13.23 -4.34 5.41
CA GLU A 116 -14.67 -4.10 5.57
C GLU A 116 -14.95 -2.92 6.51
N GLU A 117 -14.22 -2.84 7.61
CA GLU A 117 -14.37 -1.78 8.62
C GLU A 117 -13.83 -0.42 8.15
N LEU A 118 -13.03 -0.41 7.08
CA LEU A 118 -12.42 0.80 6.51
C LEU A 118 -13.24 1.37 5.35
N GLU A 119 -13.95 0.51 4.60
CA GLU A 119 -14.67 0.89 3.37
C GLU A 119 -15.72 1.99 3.59
N ASP A 120 -16.29 2.07 4.80
CA ASP A 120 -17.29 3.06 5.16
C ASP A 120 -16.72 4.42 5.56
N LEU A 121 -15.43 4.50 5.85
CA LEU A 121 -14.76 5.74 6.26
C LEU A 121 -14.58 6.71 5.09
N ASP A 122 -14.89 7.98 5.31
CA ASP A 122 -14.66 9.04 4.32
C ASP A 122 -13.18 9.14 3.93
N GLN A 123 -12.28 8.83 4.85
CA GLN A 123 -10.83 8.82 4.65
C GLN A 123 -10.42 7.77 3.62
N TRP A 124 -10.96 6.56 3.75
CA TRP A 124 -10.78 5.50 2.77
C TRP A 124 -11.44 5.87 1.43
N LYS A 125 -12.62 6.51 1.49
CA LYS A 125 -13.38 6.92 0.30
C LYS A 125 -12.70 8.05 -0.50
N ASN A 126 -11.93 8.91 0.13
CA ASN A 126 -11.33 10.08 -0.51
C ASN A 126 -9.85 9.92 -0.84
N ALA A 127 -9.14 9.01 -0.16
CA ALA A 127 -7.74 8.75 -0.45
C ALA A 127 -7.55 8.28 -1.90
N LYS A 128 -6.45 8.72 -2.51
CA LYS A 128 -6.06 8.41 -3.89
C LYS A 128 -5.08 7.25 -3.96
N VAL A 129 -4.27 7.07 -2.92
CA VAL A 129 -3.21 6.07 -2.87
C VAL A 129 -3.44 5.15 -1.67
N LEU A 130 -3.40 3.85 -1.92
CA LEU A 130 -3.44 2.82 -0.89
C LEU A 130 -2.19 1.93 -0.99
N GLU A 131 -1.43 1.84 0.08
CA GLU A 131 -0.33 0.89 0.22
C GLU A 131 -0.55 0.00 1.44
N VAL A 132 -0.40 -1.31 1.25
CA VAL A 132 -0.55 -2.32 2.29
C VAL A 132 0.67 -3.21 2.30
N TYR A 133 1.43 -3.16 3.40
CA TYR A 133 2.66 -3.93 3.59
C TYR A 133 2.49 -4.95 4.71
N GLN A 134 3.19 -6.09 4.59
CA GLN A 134 3.16 -7.24 5.51
C GLN A 134 1.78 -7.86 5.84
N PHE A 135 0.67 -7.24 5.46
CA PHE A 135 -0.68 -7.81 5.47
C PHE A 135 -1.02 -8.44 4.11
N LYS A 136 -1.77 -9.53 4.16
CA LYS A 136 -2.54 -9.99 3.00
C LYS A 136 -3.87 -9.26 2.94
N VAL A 137 -4.42 -9.14 1.74
CA VAL A 137 -5.76 -8.61 1.50
C VAL A 137 -6.63 -9.67 0.85
N ILE A 138 -7.86 -9.86 1.36
CA ILE A 138 -8.85 -10.80 0.81
C ILE A 138 -10.06 -10.01 0.31
N LYS A 139 -9.89 -9.37 -0.84
CA LYS A 139 -10.96 -8.65 -1.55
C LYS A 139 -10.79 -8.80 -3.07
N PRO A 140 -11.88 -8.77 -3.84
CA PRO A 140 -11.80 -8.69 -5.29
C PRO A 140 -11.02 -7.44 -5.76
N ILE A 141 -10.25 -7.55 -6.84
CA ILE A 141 -9.47 -6.42 -7.37
C ILE A 141 -10.32 -5.18 -7.69
N LYS A 142 -11.57 -5.39 -8.11
CA LYS A 142 -12.53 -4.30 -8.35
C LYS A 142 -12.74 -3.37 -7.13
N SER A 143 -12.56 -3.87 -5.91
CA SER A 143 -12.69 -3.06 -4.69
C SER A 143 -11.64 -1.95 -4.59
N PHE A 144 -10.51 -2.09 -5.30
CA PHE A 144 -9.40 -1.13 -5.25
C PHE A 144 -9.38 -0.15 -6.42
N LEU A 145 -10.23 -0.32 -7.44
CA LEU A 145 -10.26 0.56 -8.63
C LEU A 145 -10.65 2.02 -8.34
N ARG A 146 -11.10 2.32 -7.13
CA ARG A 146 -11.39 3.69 -6.68
C ARG A 146 -10.12 4.50 -6.41
N PHE A 147 -9.02 3.83 -6.10
CA PHE A 147 -7.72 4.46 -5.90
C PHE A 147 -7.05 4.72 -7.25
N GLU A 148 -6.27 5.78 -7.33
CA GLU A 148 -5.38 6.08 -8.46
C GLU A 148 -4.16 5.15 -8.42
N GLU A 149 -3.65 4.88 -7.21
CA GLU A 149 -2.48 4.03 -6.99
C GLU A 149 -2.70 3.01 -5.87
N VAL A 150 -2.25 1.78 -6.09
CA VAL A 150 -2.45 0.64 -5.19
C VAL A 150 -1.17 -0.18 -5.10
N ASN A 151 -0.73 -0.50 -3.89
CA ASN A 151 0.29 -1.51 -3.62
C ASN A 151 -0.23 -2.49 -2.55
N ILE A 152 -0.47 -3.74 -2.91
CA ILE A 152 -1.07 -4.74 -2.01
C ILE A 152 -0.46 -6.13 -2.18
N VAL A 153 -0.62 -6.96 -1.16
CA VAL A 153 -0.34 -8.40 -1.23
C VAL A 153 -1.66 -9.17 -1.30
N LEU A 154 -1.87 -9.93 -2.38
CA LEU A 154 -2.98 -10.86 -2.52
C LEU A 154 -2.50 -12.29 -2.28
N GLU A 155 -3.37 -13.12 -1.70
CA GLU A 155 -3.10 -14.56 -1.57
C GLU A 155 -2.88 -15.20 -2.94
N ALA A 156 -3.82 -14.96 -3.84
CA ALA A 156 -3.77 -15.41 -5.23
C ALA A 156 -4.36 -14.31 -6.14
N ILE A 157 -3.89 -14.26 -7.38
CA ILE A 157 -4.46 -13.45 -8.46
C ILE A 157 -4.72 -14.36 -9.66
N SER A 158 -5.93 -14.33 -10.22
CA SER A 158 -6.31 -15.16 -11.36
C SER A 158 -5.98 -14.51 -12.71
N GLU A 159 -5.98 -15.29 -13.80
CA GLU A 159 -5.90 -14.76 -15.16
C GLU A 159 -7.05 -13.79 -15.48
N VAL A 160 -8.24 -14.08 -14.96
CA VAL A 160 -9.44 -13.23 -15.12
C VAL A 160 -9.22 -11.87 -14.46
N ASP A 161 -8.67 -11.86 -13.24
CA ASP A 161 -8.35 -10.64 -12.52
C ASP A 161 -7.32 -9.76 -13.24
N MET A 162 -6.29 -10.39 -13.80
CA MET A 162 -5.25 -9.70 -14.56
C MET A 162 -5.79 -9.06 -15.83
N LEU A 163 -6.61 -9.79 -16.59
CA LEU A 163 -7.28 -9.23 -17.78
C LEU A 163 -8.23 -8.10 -17.40
N PHE A 164 -8.98 -8.28 -16.31
CA PHE A 164 -9.88 -7.26 -15.79
C PHE A 164 -9.13 -5.99 -15.40
N LEU A 165 -7.96 -6.11 -14.75
CA LEU A 165 -7.15 -4.96 -14.39
C LEU A 165 -6.59 -4.26 -15.62
N ARG A 166 -6.06 -5.00 -16.61
CA ARG A 166 -5.65 -4.44 -17.90
C ARG A 166 -6.77 -3.63 -18.55
N GLN A 167 -7.97 -4.22 -18.67
CA GLN A 167 -9.14 -3.54 -19.25
C GLN A 167 -9.56 -2.31 -18.44
N SER A 168 -9.44 -2.38 -17.12
CA SER A 168 -9.75 -1.25 -16.23
C SER A 168 -8.81 -0.07 -16.47
N PHE A 169 -7.50 -0.31 -16.60
CA PHE A 169 -6.52 0.74 -16.94
C PHE A 169 -6.78 1.39 -18.30
N LEU A 170 -7.30 0.64 -19.26
CA LEU A 170 -7.67 1.17 -20.58
C LEU A 170 -8.92 2.05 -20.52
N ARG A 171 -9.88 1.67 -19.67
CA ARG A 171 -11.18 2.34 -19.50
C ARG A 171 -11.12 3.58 -18.60
N PHE A 172 -10.39 3.51 -17.50
CA PHE A 172 -10.41 4.52 -16.44
C PHE A 172 -9.13 5.35 -16.46
N SER A 173 -9.26 6.66 -16.70
CA SER A 173 -8.12 7.57 -16.83
C SER A 173 -7.50 7.98 -15.49
N HIS A 174 -8.16 7.75 -14.36
CA HIS A 174 -7.62 8.07 -13.05
C HIS A 174 -6.64 7.01 -12.53
N LEU A 175 -6.65 5.80 -13.10
CA LEU A 175 -5.76 4.71 -12.69
C LEU A 175 -4.33 4.99 -13.18
N LYS A 176 -3.37 4.96 -12.26
CA LYS A 176 -1.97 5.30 -12.53
C LYS A 176 -1.03 4.14 -12.27
N SER A 177 -1.20 3.41 -11.16
CA SER A 177 -0.24 2.39 -10.72
C SER A 177 -0.88 1.33 -9.83
N PHE A 178 -0.87 0.06 -10.21
CA PHE A 178 -1.36 -1.06 -9.41
C PHE A 178 -0.27 -2.12 -9.30
N LYS A 179 0.38 -2.18 -8.14
CA LYS A 179 1.40 -3.15 -7.78
C LYS A 179 0.79 -4.25 -6.91
N ILE A 180 0.84 -5.49 -7.40
CA ILE A 180 0.23 -6.64 -6.72
C ILE A 180 1.29 -7.71 -6.53
N HIS A 181 1.55 -8.02 -5.27
CA HIS A 181 2.39 -9.13 -4.87
C HIS A 181 1.52 -10.36 -4.62
N SER A 182 1.88 -11.53 -5.17
CA SER A 182 1.16 -12.78 -4.90
C SER A 182 2.04 -14.01 -5.04
N LYS A 183 1.95 -14.96 -4.11
CA LYS A 183 2.73 -16.21 -4.17
C LYS A 183 2.34 -17.10 -5.35
N CYS A 184 1.08 -17.06 -5.78
CA CYS A 184 0.56 -17.87 -6.90
C CYS A 184 1.09 -17.44 -8.27
N LEU A 185 1.77 -16.30 -8.35
CA LEU A 185 2.42 -15.85 -9.58
C LEU A 185 3.65 -16.70 -9.96
N GLN A 186 4.17 -17.55 -9.07
CA GLN A 186 5.38 -18.35 -9.31
C GLN A 186 5.16 -19.65 -10.10
N GLY A 187 3.93 -20.00 -10.50
CA GLY A 187 3.62 -21.26 -11.18
C GLY A 187 2.54 -21.18 -12.25
N SER A 188 2.72 -21.95 -13.33
CA SER A 188 1.79 -22.29 -14.44
C SER A 188 1.07 -21.18 -15.22
N LEU A 189 1.16 -19.90 -14.85
CA LEU A 189 0.51 -18.83 -15.61
C LEU A 189 1.12 -18.67 -17.00
N ASN A 190 0.31 -18.88 -18.04
CA ASN A 190 0.73 -18.62 -19.40
C ASN A 190 0.51 -17.14 -19.74
N LEU A 191 1.39 -16.28 -19.20
CA LEU A 191 1.37 -14.83 -19.44
C LEU A 191 1.47 -14.49 -20.94
N MET A 192 2.12 -15.34 -21.74
CA MET A 192 2.17 -15.19 -23.19
C MET A 192 0.79 -15.33 -23.82
N LYS A 193 -0.03 -16.30 -23.38
CA LYS A 193 -1.42 -16.45 -23.83
C LYS A 193 -2.28 -15.25 -23.37
N LEU A 194 -2.00 -14.72 -22.19
CA LEU A 194 -2.80 -13.67 -21.55
C LEU A 194 -2.55 -12.27 -22.16
N PHE A 195 -1.27 -11.94 -22.33
CA PHE A 195 -0.82 -10.61 -22.71
C PHE A 195 -0.17 -10.55 -24.08
N GLY A 196 0.19 -11.68 -24.67
CA GLY A 196 0.95 -11.75 -25.92
C GLY A 196 2.45 -11.75 -25.68
N GLN A 197 3.19 -11.41 -26.72
CA GLN A 197 4.65 -11.37 -26.67
C GLN A 197 5.14 -10.27 -25.72
N SER A 198 5.97 -10.64 -24.75
CA SER A 198 6.63 -9.72 -23.84
C SER A 198 7.89 -9.12 -24.46
N TYR A 199 8.26 -7.96 -23.94
CA TYR A 199 9.60 -7.42 -23.97
C TYR A 199 10.36 -7.94 -22.74
N ASP A 200 11.35 -8.80 -22.96
CA ASP A 200 12.14 -9.40 -21.90
C ASP A 200 13.45 -8.61 -21.73
N ASP A 201 13.70 -8.13 -20.51
CA ASP A 201 14.93 -7.44 -20.16
C ASP A 201 15.35 -7.72 -18.71
N SER A 202 16.31 -6.93 -18.22
CA SER A 202 16.74 -6.97 -16.82
C SER A 202 16.59 -5.59 -16.18
N ASP A 203 16.29 -5.55 -14.89
CA ASP A 203 16.34 -4.32 -14.12
C ASP A 203 17.78 -3.91 -13.80
N GLU A 204 17.93 -2.80 -13.06
CA GLU A 204 19.24 -2.25 -12.66
C GLU A 204 20.07 -3.22 -11.82
N ASN A 205 19.42 -4.18 -11.15
CA ASN A 205 20.06 -5.20 -10.33
C ASN A 205 20.36 -6.48 -11.14
N GLY A 206 20.14 -6.47 -12.45
CA GLY A 206 20.34 -7.62 -13.33
C GLY A 206 19.23 -8.66 -13.24
N SER A 207 18.13 -8.36 -12.57
CA SER A 207 17.05 -9.30 -12.42
C SER A 207 16.13 -9.30 -13.62
N LYS A 208 15.84 -10.51 -14.12
CA LYS A 208 14.98 -10.71 -15.29
C LYS A 208 13.55 -10.26 -14.99
N ARG A 209 12.99 -9.53 -15.95
CA ARG A 209 11.58 -9.10 -15.91
C ARG A 209 10.97 -9.20 -17.30
N ARG A 210 9.65 -9.34 -17.32
CA ARG A 210 8.84 -9.33 -18.55
C ARG A 210 7.96 -8.10 -18.55
N ARG A 211 7.92 -7.40 -19.68
CA ARG A 211 7.13 -6.17 -19.82
C ARG A 211 6.22 -6.25 -21.05
N TRP A 212 5.01 -5.71 -20.92
CA TRP A 212 4.07 -5.54 -22.03
C TRP A 212 3.66 -4.09 -22.10
N PHE A 213 3.53 -3.57 -23.32
CA PHE A 213 3.20 -2.17 -23.57
C PHE A 213 1.93 -2.14 -24.41
N TYR A 214 0.88 -1.50 -23.90
CA TYR A 214 -0.39 -1.36 -24.59
C TYR A 214 -0.67 0.09 -24.92
N SER A 215 -1.01 0.34 -26.18
CA SER A 215 -1.58 1.62 -26.58
C SER A 215 -2.93 1.82 -25.88
N ILE A 216 -3.22 3.05 -25.50
CA ILE A 216 -4.46 3.39 -24.84
C ILE A 216 -5.33 4.19 -25.80
N PRO A 217 -6.54 3.71 -26.16
CA PRO A 217 -7.42 4.43 -27.06
C PRO A 217 -7.67 5.87 -26.59
N LYS A 218 -7.48 6.83 -27.50
CA LYS A 218 -7.69 8.27 -27.27
C LYS A 218 -6.76 8.92 -26.23
N ARG A 219 -5.72 8.22 -25.77
CA ARG A 219 -4.70 8.73 -24.83
C ARG A 219 -3.31 8.51 -25.40
N GLU A 220 -3.00 9.16 -26.51
CA GLU A 220 -1.76 8.96 -27.29
C GLU A 220 -0.48 9.32 -26.52
N HIS A 221 -0.58 10.13 -25.48
CA HIS A 221 0.52 10.50 -24.58
C HIS A 221 0.71 9.52 -23.41
N GLU A 222 -0.03 8.41 -23.39
CA GLU A 222 0.01 7.41 -22.33
C GLU A 222 0.12 6.00 -22.92
N VAL A 223 0.97 5.19 -22.30
CA VAL A 223 1.09 3.76 -22.59
C VAL A 223 0.86 3.01 -21.29
N LEU A 224 0.02 1.97 -21.33
CA LEU A 224 -0.10 1.05 -20.21
C LEU A 224 1.08 0.08 -20.26
N MET A 225 1.91 0.13 -19.22
CA MET A 225 2.95 -0.86 -19.01
C MET A 225 2.48 -1.91 -18.01
N ILE A 226 2.60 -3.17 -18.37
CA ILE A 226 2.47 -4.29 -17.43
C ILE A 226 3.85 -4.88 -17.23
N HIS A 227 4.29 -4.96 -15.98
CA HIS A 227 5.56 -5.51 -15.55
C HIS A 227 5.29 -6.78 -14.75
N TYR A 228 6.02 -7.84 -15.02
CA TYR A 228 6.10 -9.02 -14.18
C TYR A 228 7.56 -9.34 -13.80
N ASP A 229 7.85 -9.42 -12.50
CA ASP A 229 9.19 -9.72 -11.98
C ASP A 229 9.28 -11.09 -11.28
N PHE A 230 10.53 -11.49 -11.00
CA PHE A 230 10.87 -12.72 -10.30
C PHE A 230 10.46 -12.75 -8.83
N TYR A 231 10.08 -11.61 -8.23
CA TYR A 231 9.54 -11.55 -6.88
C TYR A 231 8.04 -11.86 -6.84
N SER A 232 7.46 -12.33 -7.95
CA SER A 232 6.03 -12.63 -8.05
C SER A 232 5.21 -11.35 -7.85
N CYS A 233 5.71 -10.25 -8.40
CA CYS A 233 4.99 -8.99 -8.47
C CYS A 233 4.49 -8.79 -9.91
N ILE A 234 3.22 -8.46 -10.03
CA ILE A 234 2.65 -7.90 -11.26
C ILE A 234 2.32 -6.42 -11.01
N HIS A 235 2.83 -5.56 -11.88
CA HIS A 235 2.68 -4.12 -11.74
C HIS A 235 2.16 -3.50 -13.03
N TYR A 236 0.98 -2.89 -12.95
CA TYR A 236 0.35 -2.13 -14.02
C TYR A 236 0.63 -0.66 -13.76
N TYR A 237 1.21 0.07 -14.71
CA TYR A 237 1.36 1.51 -14.54
C TYR A 237 1.42 2.26 -15.86
N ILE A 238 0.95 3.51 -15.82
CA ILE A 238 0.96 4.41 -16.97
C ILE A 238 2.35 5.02 -17.13
N VAL A 239 2.88 4.96 -18.34
CA VAL A 239 4.16 5.58 -18.70
C VAL A 239 4.02 6.52 -19.88
N ASN A 240 4.92 7.48 -19.97
CA ASN A 240 5.08 8.27 -21.18
C ASN A 240 5.61 7.36 -22.32
N PRO A 241 5.10 7.50 -23.56
CA PRO A 241 5.57 6.75 -24.72
C PRO A 241 7.09 6.78 -24.93
N THR A 242 7.77 7.85 -24.52
CA THR A 242 9.25 7.98 -24.61
C THR A 242 10.00 6.99 -23.73
N HIS A 243 9.36 6.41 -22.71
CA HIS A 243 9.92 5.37 -21.85
C HIS A 243 9.73 3.94 -22.40
N VAL A 244 9.05 3.79 -23.54
CA VAL A 244 8.89 2.49 -24.22
C VAL A 244 10.19 2.17 -24.98
N PRO A 245 10.83 1.02 -24.74
CA PRO A 245 12.02 0.62 -25.49
C PRO A 245 11.74 0.54 -26.99
N ARG A 246 12.69 0.98 -27.83
CA ARG A 246 12.51 1.06 -29.30
C ARG A 246 12.18 -0.28 -29.96
N ASN A 247 12.64 -1.38 -29.38
CA ASN A 247 12.42 -2.75 -29.84
C ASN A 247 11.27 -3.45 -29.10
N ALA A 248 10.55 -2.76 -28.22
CA ALA A 248 9.34 -3.28 -27.62
C ALA A 248 8.17 -3.21 -28.61
N ILE A 249 7.35 -4.25 -28.62
CA ILE A 249 6.12 -4.28 -29.41
C ILE A 249 5.06 -3.47 -28.66
N LEU A 250 4.51 -2.45 -29.33
CA LEU A 250 3.33 -1.75 -28.83
C LEU A 250 2.08 -2.53 -29.23
N LEU A 251 1.42 -3.12 -28.24
CA LEU A 251 0.24 -3.95 -28.40
C LEU A 251 -1.01 -3.07 -28.52
N ASN A 252 -1.89 -3.43 -29.45
CA ASN A 252 -3.22 -2.84 -29.59
C ASN A 252 -4.26 -3.79 -29.00
N ASN A 253 -5.36 -3.25 -28.48
CA ASN A 253 -6.49 -4.08 -28.09
C ASN A 253 -7.18 -4.65 -29.34
N LYS A 254 -7.25 -5.99 -29.43
CA LYS A 254 -8.23 -6.68 -30.25
C LYS A 254 -9.45 -7.02 -29.40
#